data_AF-A0A2D0KFL9-F1
#
_entry.id   AF-A0A2D0KFL9-F1
#
_cell.length_a   1.000
_cell.length_b   1.000
_cell.length_c   1.000
_cell.angle_alpha   90.00
_cell.angle_beta   90.00
_cell.angle_gamma   90.00
#
_symmetry.space_group_name_H-M   'P 1'
#
loop_
_entity.id
_entity.type
_entity.pdbx_description
1 polymer ?
#
loop_
_entity_poly.entity_id
_entity_poly.type
_entity_poly.pdbx_seq_one_letter_code
_entity_poly.pdbx_strand_id
1 'polypeptide(L)'
;MLVMQDAAQEAGVIFGEPNADDKDYQLCPELAPLVEKAINQGRAVRQGQSLIPFNAEELALIQTKYVHCSSHWNSVVIRDEQIQGGVKAVELVSFVNRPCDVAVKNFRTPF
;
A
#
# COMPACT_ATOMS: atom_id res chain seq x y z
N MET A 1 0.05 -0.52 9.97
CA MET A 1 0.37 0.66 10.80
C MET A 1 1.56 0.41 11.74
N LEU A 2 1.59 -0.73 12.43
CA LEU A 2 2.58 -1.07 13.47
C LEU A 2 4.06 -0.91 13.09
N VAL A 3 4.47 -1.21 11.84
CA VAL A 3 5.86 -1.01 11.38
C VAL A 3 6.30 0.46 11.46
N MET A 4 5.40 1.38 11.11
CA MET A 4 5.68 2.82 11.19
C MET A 4 5.65 3.34 12.62
N GLN A 5 4.76 2.80 13.45
CA GLN A 5 4.71 3.13 14.87
C GLN A 5 5.99 2.71 15.59
N ASP A 6 6.48 1.50 15.33
CA ASP A 6 7.77 1.01 15.84
C ASP A 6 8.93 1.93 15.42
N ALA A 7 8.97 2.33 14.14
CA ALA A 7 9.98 3.28 13.65
C ALA A 7 9.91 4.64 14.35
N ALA A 8 8.70 5.17 14.57
CA ALA A 8 8.50 6.46 15.21
C ALA A 8 8.79 6.41 16.72
N GLN A 9 8.47 5.30 17.39
CA GLN A 9 8.84 5.07 18.79
C GLN A 9 10.36 5.01 18.97
N GLU A 10 11.07 4.34 18.06
CA GLU A 10 12.54 4.33 18.05
C GLU A 10 13.12 5.74 17.83
N ALA A 11 12.42 6.60 17.07
CA ALA A 11 12.78 8.01 16.89
C ALA A 11 12.40 8.92 18.08
N GLY A 12 11.83 8.37 19.16
CA GLY A 12 11.48 9.11 20.38
C GLY A 12 10.04 9.61 20.45
N VAL A 13 9.17 9.23 19.51
CA VAL A 13 7.74 9.57 19.55
C VAL A 13 7.01 8.66 20.53
N ILE A 14 6.23 9.24 21.44
CA ILE A 14 5.43 8.47 22.39
C ILE A 14 4.05 8.19 21.77
N PHE A 15 3.71 6.91 21.61
CA PHE A 15 2.36 6.48 21.27
C PHE A 15 1.70 5.82 22.48
N GLY A 16 0.38 5.97 22.61
CA GLY A 16 -0.40 5.14 23.52
C GLY A 16 -0.44 3.69 23.04
N GLU A 17 -0.64 2.76 23.98
CA GLU A 17 -0.86 1.35 23.64
C GLU A 17 -2.13 1.22 22.77
N PRO A 18 -2.08 0.46 21.66
CA PRO A 18 -3.28 0.16 20.89
C PRO A 18 -4.32 -0.54 21.77
N ASN A 19 -5.52 0.03 21.87
CA ASN A 19 -6.61 -0.61 22.60
C ASN A 19 -7.07 -1.87 21.84
N ALA A 20 -7.31 -2.98 22.54
CA ALA A 20 -7.84 -4.20 21.94
C ALA A 20 -9.19 -4.00 21.24
N ASP A 21 -9.97 -3.01 21.69
CA ASP A 21 -11.26 -2.64 21.09
C ASP A 21 -11.13 -1.75 19.85
N ASP A 22 -9.93 -1.28 19.52
CA ASP A 22 -9.71 -0.46 18.33
C ASP A 22 -9.69 -1.31 17.07
N LYS A 23 -10.74 -1.16 16.27
CA LYS A 23 -10.93 -1.90 15.00
C LYS A 23 -9.79 -1.65 14.01
N ASP A 24 -9.12 -0.51 14.08
CA ASP A 24 -8.01 -0.18 13.17
C ASP A 24 -6.73 -0.97 13.49
N TYR A 25 -6.62 -1.51 14.72
CA TYR A 25 -5.49 -2.34 15.17
C TYR A 25 -5.84 -3.83 15.27
N GLN A 26 -7.09 -4.21 15.03
CA GLN A 26 -7.50 -5.61 15.03
C GLN A 26 -6.92 -6.34 13.81
N LEU A 27 -5.95 -7.21 14.08
CA LEU A 27 -5.31 -8.06 13.09
C LEU A 27 -5.90 -9.47 13.16
N CYS A 28 -6.13 -10.08 11.99
CA CYS A 28 -6.45 -11.50 11.93
C CYS A 28 -5.29 -12.32 12.56
N PRO A 29 -5.58 -13.36 13.36
CA PRO A 29 -4.54 -14.17 14.00
C PRO A 29 -3.51 -14.76 13.04
N GLU A 30 -3.91 -15.06 11.79
CA GLU A 30 -3.01 -15.56 10.74
C GLU A 30 -1.96 -14.53 10.29
N LEU A 31 -2.19 -13.22 10.54
CA LEU A 31 -1.25 -12.15 10.22
C LEU A 31 -0.28 -11.83 11.35
N ALA A 32 -0.54 -12.27 12.59
CA ALA A 32 0.32 -11.98 13.74
C ALA A 32 1.82 -12.30 13.49
N PRO A 33 2.20 -13.51 13.02
CA PRO A 33 3.61 -13.82 12.75
C PRO A 33 4.19 -12.99 11.58
N LEU A 34 3.36 -12.64 10.60
CA LEU A 34 3.77 -11.82 9.45
C LEU A 34 4.06 -10.37 9.86
N VAL A 35 3.27 -9.83 10.78
CA VAL A 35 3.43 -8.48 11.32
C VAL A 35 4.72 -8.38 12.13
N GLU A 36 5.00 -9.36 12.99
CA GLU A 36 6.27 -9.40 13.75
C GLU A 36 7.47 -9.43 12.79
N LYS A 37 7.40 -10.27 11.75
CA LYS A 37 8.42 -10.33 10.71
C LYS A 37 8.57 -9.00 9.96
N ALA A 38 7.48 -8.33 9.63
CA ALA A 38 7.50 -7.01 8.98
C ALA A 38 8.16 -5.93 9.86
N ILE A 39 7.89 -5.94 11.17
CA ILE A 39 8.52 -5.02 12.13
C ILE A 39 10.03 -5.28 12.19
N ASN A 40 10.44 -6.54 12.28
CA ASN A 40 11.86 -6.93 12.29
C ASN A 40 12.57 -6.54 11.00
N GLN A 41 11.94 -6.71 9.84
CA GLN A 41 12.46 -6.22 8.55
C GLN A 41 12.63 -4.70 8.57
N GLY A 42 11.66 -3.95 9.09
CA GLY A 42 11.73 -2.50 9.23
C GLY A 42 12.89 -2.04 10.12
N ARG A 43 13.10 -2.70 11.26
CA ARG A 43 14.25 -2.46 12.16
C ARG A 43 15.58 -2.75 11.49
N ALA A 44 15.70 -3.90 10.82
CA ALA A 44 16.91 -4.28 10.10
C ALA A 44 17.29 -3.23 9.04
N VAL A 45 16.33 -2.74 8.26
CA VAL A 45 16.56 -1.67 7.27
C VAL A 45 17.07 -0.38 7.92
N ARG A 46 16.47 0.05 9.04
CA ARG A 46 16.92 1.27 9.75
C ARG A 46 18.32 1.12 10.35
N GLN A 47 18.69 -0.09 10.75
CA GLN A 47 20.01 -0.40 11.31
C GLN A 47 21.07 -0.72 10.24
N GLY A 48 20.71 -0.65 8.95
CA GLY A 48 21.61 -1.00 7.84
C GLY A 48 21.96 -2.48 7.77
N GLN A 49 21.16 -3.34 8.41
CA GLN A 49 21.33 -4.79 8.40
C GLN A 49 20.62 -5.44 7.20
N SER A 50 21.03 -6.66 6.89
CA SER A 50 20.33 -7.48 5.90
C SER A 50 18.96 -7.89 6.43
N LEU A 51 17.92 -7.76 5.60
CA LEU A 51 16.56 -8.19 5.94
C LEU A 51 16.30 -9.62 5.47
N ILE A 52 15.49 -10.36 6.23
CA ILE A 52 15.00 -11.68 5.84
C ILE A 52 13.68 -11.49 5.10
N PRO A 53 13.59 -11.77 3.78
CA PRO A 53 12.37 -11.55 3.01
C PRO A 53 11.24 -12.49 3.43
N PHE A 54 10.02 -12.14 3.03
CA PHE A 54 8.90 -13.09 3.10
C PHE A 54 9.13 -14.28 2.17
N ASN A 55 8.79 -15.48 2.64
CA ASN A 55 8.86 -16.69 1.84
C ASN A 55 7.67 -16.76 0.85
N ALA A 56 7.69 -17.73 -0.06
CA ALA A 56 6.66 -17.85 -1.09
C ALA A 56 5.25 -18.09 -0.53
N GLU A 57 5.12 -18.85 0.56
CA GLU A 57 3.82 -19.17 1.18
C GLU A 57 3.23 -17.96 1.92
N GLU A 58 4.07 -17.23 2.66
CA GLU A 58 3.75 -15.97 3.32
C GLU A 58 3.31 -14.91 2.28
N LEU A 59 4.05 -14.79 1.18
CA LEU A 59 3.69 -13.90 0.08
C LEU A 59 2.37 -14.31 -0.58
N ALA A 60 2.16 -15.60 -0.83
CA ALA A 60 0.91 -16.08 -1.40
C ALA A 60 -0.30 -15.78 -0.49
N LEU A 61 -0.15 -15.98 0.82
CA LEU A 61 -1.18 -15.65 1.81
C LEU A 61 -1.51 -14.15 1.78
N ILE A 62 -0.48 -13.29 1.85
CA ILE A 62 -0.63 -11.84 1.84
C ILE A 62 -1.27 -11.37 0.52
N GLN A 63 -0.73 -11.82 -0.62
CA GLN A 63 -1.16 -11.38 -1.94
C GLN A 63 -2.59 -11.81 -2.27
N THR A 64 -3.00 -13.01 -1.85
CA THR A 64 -4.31 -13.55 -2.21
C THR A 64 -5.43 -12.96 -1.35
N LYS A 65 -5.17 -12.69 -0.07
CA LYS A 65 -6.22 -12.30 0.88
C LYS A 65 -6.19 -10.81 1.27
N TYR A 66 -5.02 -10.19 1.31
CA TYR A 66 -4.83 -8.90 1.98
C TYR A 66 -4.30 -7.79 1.06
N VAL A 67 -3.78 -8.12 -0.12
CA VAL A 67 -3.34 -7.13 -1.12
C VAL A 67 -4.44 -6.90 -2.14
N HIS A 68 -4.99 -5.69 -2.15
CA HIS A 68 -5.94 -5.28 -3.18
C HIS A 68 -5.22 -5.00 -4.51
N CYS A 69 -5.76 -5.53 -5.62
CA CYS A 69 -5.31 -5.18 -6.96
C CYS A 69 -5.78 -3.77 -7.33
N SER A 70 -4.97 -2.76 -7.03
CA SER A 70 -5.33 -1.36 -7.27
C SER A 70 -5.23 -0.92 -8.73
N SER A 71 -4.52 -1.66 -9.57
CA SER A 71 -4.35 -1.35 -11.01
C SER A 71 -5.27 -2.21 -11.85
N HIS A 72 -6.19 -1.60 -12.60
CA HIS A 72 -7.19 -2.28 -13.42
C HIS A 72 -7.62 -1.43 -14.61
N TRP A 73 -8.17 -2.07 -15.65
CA TRP A 73 -8.61 -1.42 -16.89
C TRP A 73 -10.10 -1.04 -16.92
N ASN A 74 -10.75 -0.93 -15.75
CA ASN A 74 -12.13 -0.46 -15.70
C ASN A 74 -12.23 0.99 -16.20
N SER A 75 -13.09 1.22 -17.19
CA SER A 75 -13.37 2.54 -17.75
C SER A 75 -14.27 3.36 -16.81
N VAL A 76 -14.00 4.66 -16.72
CA VAL A 76 -14.86 5.62 -16.03
C VAL A 76 -15.36 6.62 -17.05
N VAL A 77 -16.68 6.84 -17.09
CA VAL A 77 -17.32 7.86 -17.91
C VAL A 77 -17.25 9.18 -17.16
N ILE A 78 -16.54 10.15 -17.73
CA ILE A 78 -16.43 11.48 -17.15
C ILE A 78 -17.50 12.37 -17.79
N ARG A 79 -18.41 12.89 -16.98
CA ARG A 79 -19.52 13.74 -17.45
C ARG A 79 -19.23 15.24 -17.34
N ASP A 80 -18.26 15.63 -16.51
CA ASP A 80 -18.04 17.04 -16.12
C ASP A 80 -16.57 17.45 -16.13
N GLU A 81 -15.91 17.37 -17.28
CA GLU A 81 -14.69 18.17 -17.51
C GLU A 81 -15.06 19.44 -18.27
N GLN A 82 -14.56 20.59 -17.81
CA GLN A 82 -14.53 21.83 -18.59
C GLN A 82 -13.64 21.60 -19.83
N ILE A 83 -14.22 21.03 -20.88
CA ILE A 83 -13.60 21.01 -22.20
C ILE A 83 -13.57 22.47 -22.68
N GLN A 84 -12.41 23.12 -22.62
CA GLN A 84 -12.20 24.42 -23.24
C GLN A 84 -12.15 24.25 -24.77
N GLY A 85 -13.33 24.11 -25.40
CA GLY A 85 -13.46 23.95 -26.85
C GLY A 85 -14.91 23.71 -27.24
N GLY A 86 -15.47 24.57 -28.09
CA GLY A 86 -16.88 24.59 -28.47
C GLY A 86 -17.33 23.44 -29.39
N VAL A 87 -17.24 22.19 -28.91
CA VAL A 87 -17.83 21.02 -29.57
C VAL A 87 -18.70 20.29 -28.55
N LYS A 88 -19.95 19.97 -28.93
CA LYS A 88 -20.90 19.20 -28.09
C LYS A 88 -20.22 17.96 -27.53
N ALA A 89 -20.36 17.76 -26.21
CA ALA A 89 -19.72 16.70 -25.45
C ALA A 89 -19.96 15.31 -26.08
N VAL A 90 -18.89 14.73 -26.63
CA VAL A 90 -18.79 13.28 -26.78
C VAL A 90 -18.51 12.70 -25.40
N GLU A 91 -19.10 11.55 -25.05
CA GLU A 91 -18.81 10.91 -23.76
C GLU A 91 -17.30 10.63 -23.65
N LEU A 92 -16.62 11.23 -22.66
CA LEU A 92 -15.20 11.03 -22.44
C LEU A 92 -14.99 9.79 -21.58
N VAL A 93 -14.28 8.80 -22.13
CA VAL A 93 -13.90 7.58 -21.42
C VAL A 93 -12.46 7.69 -20.94
N SER A 94 -12.25 7.44 -19.64
CA SER A 94 -10.93 7.44 -19.02
C SER A 94 -10.64 6.14 -18.27
N PHE A 95 -9.36 5.89 -17.98
CA PHE A 95 -8.90 4.72 -17.21
C PHE A 95 -8.02 5.18 -16.05
N VAL A 96 -8.64 5.56 -14.94
CA VAL A 96 -7.96 6.17 -13.78
C VAL A 96 -6.90 5.24 -13.15
N ASN A 97 -7.19 3.94 -13.09
CA ASN A 97 -6.32 2.94 -12.46
C ASN A 97 -5.55 2.11 -13.49
N ARG A 98 -5.35 2.62 -14.72
CA ARG A 98 -4.62 1.91 -15.77
C ARG A 98 -3.23 1.48 -15.26
N PRO A 99 -2.85 0.20 -15.39
CA PRO A 99 -1.49 -0.25 -15.13
C PRO A 99 -0.46 0.48 -16.02
N CYS A 100 0.74 0.73 -15.49
CA CYS A 100 1.87 1.16 -16.31
C CYS A 100 2.19 0.10 -17.39
N ASP A 101 2.88 0.50 -18.47
CA ASP A 101 2.99 -0.29 -19.71
C ASP A 101 3.50 -1.73 -19.54
N VAL A 102 4.25 -2.03 -18.46
CA VAL A 102 4.72 -3.38 -18.09
C VAL A 102 4.35 -3.80 -16.66
N ALA A 103 3.31 -3.18 -16.07
CA ALA A 103 2.89 -3.37 -14.68
C ALA A 103 4.00 -3.15 -13.62
N VAL A 104 5.08 -2.45 -14.01
CA VAL A 104 6.14 -1.97 -13.13
C VAL A 104 5.84 -0.52 -12.77
N LYS A 105 5.85 -0.20 -11.47
CA LYS A 105 5.72 1.19 -11.03
C LYS A 105 6.98 1.97 -11.42
N ASN A 106 6.78 3.11 -12.08
CA ASN A 106 7.87 4.04 -12.35
C ASN A 106 8.28 4.74 -11.04
N PHE A 107 9.53 4.57 -10.62
CA PHE A 107 10.11 5.34 -9.53
C PHE A 107 10.88 6.53 -10.12
N ARG A 108 10.40 7.74 -9.86
CA ARG A 108 11.19 8.95 -10.15
C ARG A 108 12.16 9.14 -8.99
N THR A 109 13.45 8.96 -9.21
CA THR A 109 14.45 9.32 -8.21
C THR A 109 14.46 10.84 -8.07
N PRO A 110 14.41 11.39 -6.84
CA PRO A 110 14.59 12.83 -6.64
C PRO A 110 16.08 13.16 -6.83
N PHE A 111 16.46 13.53 -8.05
CA PHE A 111 17.72 14.22 -8.37
C PHE A 111 17.41 15.33 -9.35
#